data_AF-A0A8R1II87-F1
#
_entry.id   AF-A0A8R1II87-F1
#
_cell.length_a   1.000
_cell.length_b   1.000
_cell.length_c   1.000
_cell.angle_alpha   90.00
_cell.angle_beta   90.00
_cell.angle_gamma   90.00
#
_symmetry.space_group_name_H-M   'P 1'
#
loop_
_entity.id
_entity.type
_entity.pdbx_description
1 polymer ?
#
loop_
_entity_poly.entity_id
_entity_poly.type
_entity_poly.pdbx_seq_one_letter_code
_entity_poly.pdbx_strand_id
1 'polypeptide(L)'
;MTIVTLTSGQVADYIRASGKMDTGSVRKMFNTLGFSFEACMLGCLAFVRDPVIAIVCLIIACSGSGMCLSGFNVNHFDIAPRYAPILMGIANGLGAFAGAGGIITNSLTYE
;
A
#
# COMPACT_ATOMS: atom_id res chain seq x y z
N MET A 1 0.52 -11.00 0.80
CA MET A 1 1.28 -9.79 0.38
C MET A 1 2.29 -10.06 -0.73
N THR A 2 3.37 -10.84 -0.53
CA THR A 2 4.47 -11.00 -1.52
C THR A 2 4.03 -11.45 -2.91
N ILE A 3 3.14 -12.44 -3.01
CA ILE A 3 2.61 -12.93 -4.29
C ILE A 3 1.90 -11.80 -5.04
N VAL A 4 1.05 -11.03 -4.34
CA VAL A 4 0.31 -9.90 -4.93
C VAL A 4 1.28 -8.83 -5.42
N THR A 5 2.30 -8.48 -4.64
CA THR A 5 3.31 -7.49 -5.04
C THR A 5 4.08 -7.90 -6.30
N LEU A 6 4.47 -9.17 -6.41
CA LEU A 6 5.14 -9.68 -7.60
C LEU A 6 4.22 -9.63 -8.82
N THR A 7 2.97 -10.08 -8.68
CA THR A 7 2.00 -10.03 -9.78
C THR A 7 1.68 -8.60 -10.20
N SER A 8 1.49 -7.67 -9.26
CA SER A 8 1.16 -6.28 -9.57
C SER A 8 2.33 -5.55 -10.21
N GLY A 9 3.58 -5.88 -9.83
CA GLY A 9 4.78 -5.39 -10.50
C GLY A 9 4.84 -5.82 -11.96
N GLN A 10 4.63 -7.12 -12.25
CA GLN A 10 4.61 -7.64 -13.62
C GLN A 10 3.50 -6.99 -14.47
N VAL A 11 2.29 -6.81 -13.90
CA VAL A 11 1.19 -6.13 -14.58
C VAL A 11 1.51 -4.65 -14.82
N ALA A 12 2.12 -3.96 -13.85
CA ALA A 12 2.52 -2.57 -14.00
C ALA A 12 3.57 -2.39 -15.12
N ASP A 13 4.56 -3.28 -15.19
CA ASP A 13 5.57 -3.26 -16.24
C ASP A 13 4.98 -3.63 -17.62
N TYR A 14 4.02 -4.55 -17.67
CA TYR A 14 3.28 -4.85 -18.91
C TYR A 14 2.48 -3.63 -19.42
N ILE A 15 1.78 -2.93 -18.53
CA ILE A 15 1.01 -1.73 -18.89
C ILE A 15 1.94 -0.63 -19.41
N ARG A 16 3.12 -0.45 -18.80
CA ARG A 16 4.14 0.48 -19.28
C ARG A 16 4.70 0.06 -20.64
N ALA A 17 5.05 -1.21 -20.82
CA ALA A 17 5.60 -1.74 -22.07
C ALA A 17 4.62 -1.64 -23.23
N SER A 18 3.32 -1.70 -22.95
CA SER A 18 2.26 -1.52 -23.96
C SER A 18 2.08 -0.07 -24.44
N GLY A 19 2.78 0.90 -23.84
CA GLY A 19 2.71 2.32 -24.21
C GLY A 19 1.36 3.00 -23.92
N LYS A 20 0.43 2.31 -23.25
CA LYS A 20 -0.94 2.82 -22.99
C LYS A 20 -0.98 3.92 -21.94
N MET A 21 0.01 3.99 -21.05
CA MET A 21 -0.03 4.90 -19.91
C MET A 21 1.38 5.32 -19.46
N ASP A 22 1.53 6.60 -19.09
CA ASP A 22 2.79 7.16 -18.59
C ASP A 22 3.23 6.52 -17.27
N THR A 23 4.54 6.51 -17.00
CA THR A 23 5.13 5.99 -15.75
C THR A 23 4.47 6.58 -14.53
N GLY A 24 4.29 7.91 -14.48
CA GLY A 24 3.68 8.58 -13.34
C GLY A 24 2.24 8.13 -13.09
N SER A 25 1.45 8.00 -14.16
CA SER A 25 0.05 7.59 -14.10
C SER A 25 -0.11 6.13 -13.65
N VAL A 26 0.78 5.23 -14.11
CA VAL A 26 0.78 3.81 -13.68
C VAL A 26 1.07 3.73 -12.18
N ARG A 27 2.12 4.39 -11.72
CA ARG A 27 2.50 4.37 -10.30
C ARG A 27 1.38 4.92 -9.41
N LYS A 28 0.75 6.04 -9.80
CA LYS A 28 -0.38 6.63 -9.08
C LYS A 28 -1.58 5.69 -9.03
N MET A 29 -1.95 5.10 -10.16
CA MET A 29 -3.07 4.18 -10.25
C MET A 29 -2.91 2.97 -9.32
N PHE A 30 -1.76 2.29 -9.34
CA PHE A 30 -1.51 1.13 -8.47
C PHE A 30 -1.48 1.50 -6.98
N ASN A 31 -0.93 2.67 -6.65
CA ASN A 31 -0.92 3.16 -5.27
C ASN A 31 -2.33 3.49 -4.76
N THR A 32 -3.14 4.20 -5.56
CA THR A 32 -4.52 4.54 -5.19
C THR A 32 -5.39 3.28 -5.11
N LEU A 33 -5.29 2.37 -6.07
CA LEU A 33 -6.09 1.13 -6.06
C LEU A 33 -5.79 0.26 -4.83
N GLY A 34 -4.52 0.09 -4.47
CA GLY A 34 -4.15 -0.71 -3.30
C GLY A 34 -4.67 -0.09 -1.99
N PHE A 35 -4.49 1.22 -1.78
CA PHE A 35 -4.97 1.89 -0.57
C PHE A 35 -6.49 1.99 -0.50
N SER A 36 -7.17 2.27 -1.62
CA SER A 36 -8.63 2.31 -1.67
C SER A 36 -9.24 0.94 -1.39
N PHE A 37 -8.64 -0.12 -1.91
CA PHE A 37 -9.08 -1.50 -1.65
C PHE A 37 -8.88 -1.90 -0.19
N GLU A 38 -7.70 -1.62 0.37
CA GLU A 38 -7.41 -1.86 1.78
C GLU A 38 -8.35 -1.09 2.70
N ALA A 39 -8.57 0.21 2.44
CA ALA A 39 -9.47 1.05 3.22
C ALA A 39 -10.93 0.54 3.17
N CYS A 40 -11.40 0.09 2.01
CA CYS A 40 -12.74 -0.48 1.86
C CYS A 40 -12.90 -1.76 2.70
N MET A 41 -11.93 -2.68 2.63
CA MET A 41 -12.00 -3.94 3.37
C MET A 41 -11.86 -3.75 4.88
N LEU A 42 -10.97 -2.84 5.33
CA LEU A 42 -10.86 -2.48 6.75
C LEU A 42 -12.10 -1.72 7.25
N GLY A 43 -12.73 -0.91 6.40
CA GLY A 43 -14.01 -0.28 6.69
C GLY A 43 -15.11 -1.32 6.90
N CYS A 44 -15.19 -2.33 6.04
CA CYS A 44 -16.12 -3.45 6.22
C CYS A 44 -15.81 -4.25 7.50
N LEU A 45 -14.53 -4.53 7.77
CA LEU A 45 -14.08 -5.25 8.96
C LEU A 45 -14.59 -4.61 10.26
N ALA A 46 -14.64 -3.27 10.33
CA ALA A 46 -15.12 -2.56 11.52
C ALA A 46 -16.57 -2.88 11.91
N PHE A 47 -17.39 -3.35 10.96
CA PHE A 47 -18.81 -3.70 11.21
C PHE A 47 -19.04 -5.22 11.36
N VAL A 48 -18.02 -6.05 11.12
CA VAL A 48 -18.12 -7.50 11.18
C VAL A 48 -17.94 -7.97 12.62
N ARG A 49 -18.88 -8.79 13.11
CA ARG A 49 -18.83 -9.41 14.44
C ARG A 49 -18.38 -10.88 14.43
N ASP A 50 -18.46 -11.53 13.28
CA ASP A 50 -18.07 -12.92 13.13
C ASP A 50 -16.53 -13.03 12.97
N PRO A 51 -15.85 -13.82 13.82
CA PRO A 51 -14.39 -13.89 13.81
C PRO A 51 -13.82 -14.50 12.52
N VAL A 52 -14.54 -15.42 11.88
CA VAL A 52 -14.09 -16.06 10.63
C VAL A 52 -14.12 -15.03 9.50
N ILE A 53 -15.23 -14.29 9.39
CA ILE A 53 -15.39 -13.24 8.37
C ILE A 53 -14.39 -12.10 8.61
N ALA A 54 -14.13 -11.76 9.87
CA ALA A 54 -13.15 -10.73 10.24
C ALA A 54 -11.74 -11.10 9.77
N ILE A 55 -11.29 -12.34 10.04
CA ILE A 55 -9.98 -12.82 9.62
C ILE A 55 -9.86 -12.83 8.09
N VAL A 56 -10.90 -13.30 7.39
CA VAL A 56 -10.90 -13.33 5.91
C VAL A 56 -10.79 -11.91 5.34
N CYS A 57 -11.57 -10.95 5.84
CA CYS A 57 -11.47 -9.54 5.42
C CYS A 57 -10.07 -8.98 5.67
N LEU A 58 -9.46 -9.30 6.81
CA LEU A 58 -8.13 -8.81 7.17
C LEU A 58 -7.03 -9.40 6.27
N ILE A 59 -7.14 -10.70 5.91
CA ILE A 59 -6.22 -11.35 4.96
C ILE A 59 -6.34 -10.72 3.56
N ILE A 60 -7.56 -10.44 3.12
CA ILE A 60 -7.82 -9.81 1.81
C ILE A 60 -7.27 -8.38 1.80
N ALA A 61 -7.53 -7.60 2.86
CA ALA A 61 -7.02 -6.24 3.02
C ALA A 61 -5.47 -6.21 2.96
N CYS A 62 -4.81 -7.03 3.77
CA CYS A 62 -3.35 -7.15 3.81
C CYS A 62 -2.75 -7.71 2.50
N SER A 63 -3.52 -8.50 1.75
CA SER A 63 -3.10 -8.96 0.43
C SER A 63 -3.15 -7.83 -0.61
N GLY A 64 -4.22 -7.02 -0.58
CA GLY A 64 -4.40 -5.89 -1.49
C GLY A 64 -3.40 -4.74 -1.26
N SER A 65 -2.99 -4.50 -0.01
CA SER A 65 -1.94 -3.51 0.31
C SER A 65 -0.61 -3.80 -0.38
N GLY A 66 -0.36 -5.07 -0.73
CA GLY A 66 0.80 -5.50 -1.53
C GLY A 66 0.88 -4.85 -2.90
N MET A 67 -0.24 -4.37 -3.47
CA MET A 67 -0.26 -3.64 -4.74
C MET A 67 0.39 -2.26 -4.62
N CYS A 68 0.26 -1.60 -3.45
CA CYS A 68 0.85 -0.28 -3.20
C CYS A 68 2.37 -0.31 -3.30
N LEU A 69 3.02 -1.39 -2.85
CA LEU A 69 4.48 -1.55 -2.91
C LEU A 69 5.03 -1.40 -4.33
N SER A 70 4.30 -1.91 -5.34
CA SER A 70 4.72 -1.80 -6.75
C SER A 70 4.64 -0.36 -7.29
N GLY A 71 3.82 0.49 -6.66
CA GLY A 71 3.69 1.91 -6.98
C GLY A 71 4.72 2.77 -6.25
N PHE A 72 4.69 2.78 -4.91
CA PHE A 72 5.46 3.77 -4.13
C PHE A 72 6.96 3.45 -4.04
N ASN A 73 7.32 2.16 -3.97
CA ASN A 73 8.70 1.77 -3.65
C ASN A 73 9.62 2.07 -4.84
N VAL A 74 9.11 1.93 -6.06
CA VAL A 74 9.84 2.22 -7.29
C VAL A 74 9.78 3.70 -7.68
N ASN A 75 8.80 4.46 -7.17
CA ASN A 75 8.62 5.89 -7.45
C ASN A 75 9.84 6.76 -7.07
N HIS A 76 10.61 6.35 -6.05
CA HIS A 76 11.81 7.07 -5.62
C HIS A 76 12.92 7.04 -6.69
N PHE A 77 13.06 5.90 -7.37
CA PHE A 77 13.99 5.76 -8.49
C PHE A 77 13.51 6.53 -9.73
N ASP A 78 12.19 6.61 -9.95
CA ASP A 78 11.59 7.39 -11.03
C ASP A 78 11.79 8.92 -10.82
N ILE A 79 11.85 9.41 -9.57
CA ILE A 79 12.05 10.84 -9.25
C ILE A 79 13.53 11.24 -9.21
N ALA A 80 14.37 10.50 -8.49
CA ALA A 80 15.77 10.88 -8.26
C ALA A 80 16.68 9.64 -8.12
N PRO A 81 17.14 9.03 -9.22
CA PRO A 81 17.86 7.75 -9.17
C PRO A 81 19.15 7.79 -8.33
N ARG A 82 19.82 8.94 -8.28
CA ARG A 82 21.08 9.13 -7.55
C ARG A 82 20.88 9.41 -6.04
N TYR A 83 19.69 9.83 -5.64
CA TYR A 83 19.33 10.16 -4.24
C TYR A 83 18.17 9.31 -3.71
N ALA A 84 17.72 8.30 -4.47
CA ALA A 84 16.60 7.42 -4.12
C ALA A 84 16.72 6.80 -2.71
N PRO A 85 17.90 6.33 -2.24
CA PRO A 85 18.03 5.77 -0.90
C PRO A 85 17.76 6.80 0.21
N ILE A 86 18.21 8.04 0.01
CA ILE A 86 18.03 9.13 0.98
C ILE A 86 16.56 9.53 1.02
N LEU A 87 15.93 9.65 -0.15
CA LEU A 87 14.51 9.99 -0.27
C LEU A 87 13.63 8.91 0.38
N MET A 88 13.94 7.64 0.13
CA MET A 88 13.25 6.49 0.75
C MET A 88 13.49 6.43 2.27
N GLY A 89 14.71 6.77 2.74
CA GLY A 89 15.02 6.86 4.17
C GLY A 89 14.20 7.93 4.88
N ILE A 90 14.09 9.12 4.30
CA ILE A 90 13.27 10.21 4.84
C ILE A 90 11.78 9.81 4.85
N ALA A 91 11.28 9.24 3.75
CA ALA A 91 9.89 8.80 3.66
C ALA A 91 9.54 7.74 4.72
N ASN A 92 10.40 6.74 4.92
CA ASN A 92 10.22 5.73 5.97
C ASN A 92 10.35 6.31 7.38
N GLY A 93 11.25 7.27 7.60
CA GLY A 93 11.37 7.98 8.88
C GLY A 93 10.09 8.73 9.26
N LEU A 94 9.52 9.48 8.31
CA LEU A 94 8.22 10.15 8.50
C LEU A 94 7.07 9.13 8.68
N GLY A 95 7.10 8.02 7.93
CA GLY A 95 6.14 6.93 8.09
C GLY A 95 6.18 6.28 9.47
N ALA A 96 7.37 6.02 10.00
CA ALA A 96 7.55 5.50 11.36
C ALA A 96 7.04 6.50 12.42
N PHE A 97 7.26 7.79 12.22
CA PHE A 97 6.71 8.83 13.08
C PHE A 97 5.18 8.87 13.06
N ALA A 98 4.57 8.74 11.88
CA ALA A 98 3.11 8.60 11.76
C ALA A 98 2.58 7.36 12.48
N GLY A 99 3.34 6.25 12.46
CA GLY A 99 3.04 5.03 13.21
C GLY A 99 2.96 5.22 14.73
N ALA A 100 3.63 6.23 15.29
CA ALA A 100 3.52 6.57 16.72
C ALA A 100 2.10 6.99 17.12
N GLY A 101 1.23 7.36 16.17
CA GLY A 101 -0.22 7.55 16.38
C GLY A 101 -0.94 6.29 16.90
N GLY A 102 -0.31 5.11 16.81
CA GLY A 102 -0.78 3.91 17.47
C GLY A 102 -0.97 4.07 18.99
N ILE A 103 -0.18 4.94 19.65
CA ILE A 103 -0.34 5.27 21.08
C ILE A 103 -1.74 5.86 21.35
N ILE A 104 -2.19 6.75 20.47
CA ILE A 104 -3.51 7.39 20.55
C ILE A 104 -4.61 6.35 20.32
N THR A 105 -4.43 5.48 19.33
CA THR A 105 -5.39 4.40 19.03
C THR A 105 -5.52 3.43 20.21
N ASN A 106 -4.40 3.09 20.85
CA ASN A 106 -4.38 2.26 22.05
C ASN A 106 -5.18 2.92 23.17
N SER A 107 -4.96 4.21 23.44
CA SER A 107 -5.73 4.95 24.47
C SER A 107 -7.25 5.01 24.22
N LEU A 108 -7.70 4.96 22.97
CA LEU A 108 -9.12 4.95 22.59
C LEU A 108 -9.76 3.55 22.64
N THR A 109 -8.97 2.49 22.67
CA THR A 109 -9.47 1.09 22.62
C THR A 109 -9.51 0.43 24.01
N TYR A 110 -8.92 1.05 25.04
CA TYR A 110 -8.92 0.54 26.42
C TYR A 110 -10.16 0.92 27.26
N GLU A 111 -11.31 1.20 26.62
CA GLU A 111 -12.60 1.21 27.31
C GLU A 111 -13.29 -0.16 27.23
#